data_AF-A0A316CPZ6-F1
#
_entry.id   AF-A0A316CPZ6-F1
#
_cell.length_a   1.000
_cell.length_b   1.000
_cell.length_c   1.000
_cell.angle_alpha   90.00
_cell.angle_beta   90.00
_cell.angle_gamma   90.00
#
_symmetry.space_group_name_H-M   'P 1'
#
loop_
_entity.id
_entity.type
_entity.pdbx_description
1 polymer ?
#
loop_
_entity_poly.entity_id
_entity_poly.type
_entity_poly.pdbx_seq_one_letter_code
_entity_poly.pdbx_strand_id
1 'polypeptide(L)'
;MLRKVIIFSVCAGTSASFPSLYQSHQETIHRLAAPFIGVSAPEMRISAAQPVAFNPQEGSGRQVRLAADRAGHFSGEFRLNGHRVEGMIDTGATVVALNRSTARRIGISPAQMDFVQKVDTANGLARAALVTIDRLQIGRVSVDDVQAVVMDDSALSETLIGMNFLSRLGRYQVENGTLLMVQ
;
A
#
# COMPACT_ATOMS: atom_id res chain seq x y z
N MET A 1 19.97 -31.12 -32.23
CA MET A 1 19.27 -30.21 -31.30
C MET A 1 20.15 -28.98 -31.06
N LEU A 2 19.63 -27.81 -31.45
CA LEU A 2 19.96 -26.43 -31.06
C LEU A 2 21.43 -25.92 -31.12
N ARG A 3 21.74 -25.17 -32.19
CA ARG A 3 22.84 -24.18 -32.25
C ARG A 3 22.19 -22.79 -32.16
N LYS A 4 22.43 -22.05 -31.08
CA LYS A 4 22.01 -20.63 -30.95
C LYS A 4 23.23 -19.75 -31.21
N VAL A 5 23.20 -19.01 -32.31
CA VAL A 5 24.15 -17.95 -32.66
C VAL A 5 23.58 -16.63 -32.15
N ILE A 6 24.38 -15.89 -31.40
CA ILE A 6 24.11 -14.52 -30.95
C ILE A 6 24.57 -13.59 -32.07
N ILE A 7 23.69 -12.71 -32.55
CA ILE A 7 24.04 -11.63 -33.48
C ILE A 7 23.86 -10.30 -32.75
N PHE A 8 24.91 -9.50 -32.73
CA PHE A 8 24.94 -8.12 -32.24
C PHE A 8 24.58 -7.15 -33.38
N SER A 9 23.68 -6.21 -33.05
CA SER A 9 23.57 -4.80 -33.49
C SER A 9 23.70 -4.43 -34.97
N VAL A 10 22.69 -3.75 -35.52
CA VAL A 10 22.88 -2.62 -36.47
C VAL A 10 21.77 -1.58 -36.29
N CYS A 11 22.17 -0.34 -36.02
CA CYS A 11 21.38 0.87 -36.18
C CYS A 11 21.13 1.17 -37.66
N ALA A 12 19.88 1.43 -38.05
CA ALA A 12 19.55 2.23 -39.22
C ALA A 12 18.12 2.76 -39.09
N GLY A 13 17.99 4.05 -38.81
CA GLY A 13 16.72 4.78 -38.83
C GLY A 13 16.95 6.17 -39.36
N THR A 14 17.21 6.28 -40.67
CA THR A 14 17.24 7.53 -41.41
C THR A 14 15.92 7.74 -42.16
N SER A 15 15.55 9.01 -42.33
CA SER A 15 14.58 9.56 -43.30
C SER A 15 13.11 9.59 -42.83
N ALA A 16 12.30 10.63 -42.99
CA ALA A 16 12.51 11.99 -43.50
C ALA A 16 11.23 12.82 -43.19
N SER A 17 11.41 14.13 -43.03
CA SER A 17 10.48 15.20 -43.46
C SER A 17 9.04 15.26 -42.92
N PHE A 18 8.82 16.13 -41.91
CA PHE A 18 7.54 16.83 -41.74
C PHE A 18 7.73 18.34 -41.94
N PRO A 19 7.33 18.89 -43.09
CA PRO A 19 7.36 20.33 -43.35
C PRO A 19 6.17 21.06 -42.72
N SER A 20 6.47 22.24 -42.17
CA SER A 20 5.62 23.46 -42.23
C SER A 20 4.28 23.54 -41.48
N LEU A 21 4.23 23.19 -40.19
CA LEU A 21 3.09 23.59 -39.33
C LEU A 21 3.49 24.22 -37.98
N TYR A 22 4.75 24.67 -37.84
CA TYR A 22 5.25 25.29 -36.62
C TYR A 22 5.30 26.84 -36.66
N GLN A 23 4.76 27.48 -37.69
CA GLN A 23 4.97 28.93 -37.91
C GLN A 23 3.77 29.83 -37.55
N SER A 24 2.67 29.33 -36.99
CA SER A 24 1.46 30.15 -36.78
C SER A 24 1.18 30.64 -35.36
N HIS A 25 2.08 30.50 -34.38
CA HIS A 25 1.77 30.89 -32.98
C HIS A 25 2.87 31.61 -32.17
N GLN A 26 3.91 32.19 -32.79
CA GLN A 26 4.93 32.96 -32.03
C GLN A 26 4.53 34.43 -31.76
N GLU A 27 3.60 35.00 -32.51
CA GLU A 27 3.25 36.44 -32.42
C GLU A 27 2.23 36.79 -31.32
N THR A 28 1.70 35.81 -30.57
CA THR A 28 0.78 36.06 -29.44
C THR A 28 1.51 36.17 -28.09
N ILE A 29 2.74 35.67 -28.00
CA ILE A 29 3.41 35.44 -26.70
C ILE A 29 4.03 36.74 -26.14
N HIS A 30 4.25 37.78 -26.95
CA HIS A 30 4.90 39.02 -26.51
C HIS A 30 3.94 40.15 -26.05
N ARG A 31 2.62 39.98 -26.10
CA ARG A 31 1.63 41.01 -25.68
C ARG A 31 1.14 40.92 -24.24
N LEU A 32 1.71 40.05 -23.40
CA LEU A 32 1.32 39.90 -22.00
C LEU A 32 2.33 40.49 -20.99
N ALA A 33 3.43 41.10 -21.46
CA ALA A 33 4.34 41.85 -20.61
C ALA A 33 3.81 43.27 -20.35
N ALA A 34 2.79 43.38 -19.51
CA ALA A 34 2.42 44.62 -18.83
C ALA A 34 2.64 44.45 -17.32
N PRO A 35 3.20 45.44 -16.61
CA PRO A 35 3.41 45.34 -15.18
C PRO A 35 2.06 45.51 -14.46
N PHE A 36 1.47 44.40 -14.02
CA PHE A 36 0.33 44.42 -13.11
C PHE A 36 0.83 44.62 -11.68
N ILE A 37 0.75 45.87 -11.23
CA ILE A 37 0.86 46.25 -9.83
C ILE A 37 -0.41 45.79 -9.10
N GLY A 38 -0.23 45.00 -8.04
CA GLY A 38 -1.18 44.92 -6.92
C GLY A 38 -2.26 43.84 -6.99
N VAL A 39 -1.91 42.60 -6.63
CA VAL A 39 -2.84 41.67 -5.97
C VAL A 39 -2.08 40.95 -4.85
N SER A 40 -2.57 41.10 -3.62
CA SER A 40 -2.08 40.42 -2.42
C SER A 40 -2.11 38.90 -2.59
N ALA A 41 -1.00 38.23 -2.30
CA ALA A 41 -0.90 36.78 -2.26
C ALA A 41 -1.91 36.20 -1.25
N PRO A 42 -2.71 35.18 -1.61
CA PRO A 42 -3.51 34.48 -0.61
C PRO A 42 -2.55 33.71 0.30
N GLU A 43 -2.63 34.01 1.59
CA GLU A 43 -1.89 33.31 2.63
C GLU A 43 -2.28 31.83 2.61
N MET A 44 -1.38 30.99 2.09
CA MET A 44 -1.54 29.55 2.07
C MET A 44 -1.46 29.03 3.50
N ARG A 45 -2.60 28.98 4.18
CA ARG A 45 -2.72 28.25 5.43
C ARG A 45 -2.46 26.78 5.10
N ILE A 46 -1.31 26.27 5.53
CA ILE A 46 -1.05 24.82 5.57
C ILE A 46 -2.05 24.27 6.59
N SER A 47 -3.19 23.82 6.08
CA SER A 47 -4.12 22.99 6.84
C SER A 47 -3.36 21.69 7.13
N ALA A 48 -2.99 21.51 8.40
CA ALA A 48 -2.40 20.27 8.88
C ALA A 48 -3.26 19.10 8.36
N ALA A 49 -2.62 18.17 7.64
CA ALA A 49 -3.29 16.99 7.12
C ALA A 49 -3.99 16.28 8.27
N GLN A 50 -5.32 16.37 8.31
CA GLN A 50 -6.12 15.55 9.19
C GLN A 50 -5.89 14.10 8.75
N PRO A 51 -5.56 13.18 9.68
CA PRO A 51 -5.53 11.76 9.34
C PRO A 51 -6.88 11.40 8.74
N VAL A 52 -6.87 10.72 7.59
CA VAL A 52 -8.08 10.29 6.89
C VAL A 52 -8.82 9.38 7.86
N ALA A 53 -9.87 9.90 8.49
CA ALA A 53 -10.63 9.17 9.49
C ALA A 53 -11.26 7.95 8.82
N PHE A 54 -10.94 6.77 9.37
CA PHE A 54 -11.67 5.54 9.11
C PHE A 54 -13.16 5.80 9.40
N ASN A 55 -13.97 5.89 8.35
CA ASN A 55 -15.41 6.11 8.47
C ASN A 55 -16.14 4.82 8.07
N PRO A 56 -16.35 3.87 9.01
CA PRO A 56 -17.04 2.63 8.71
C PRO A 56 -18.52 2.94 8.44
N GLN A 57 -18.85 3.19 7.17
CA GLN A 57 -20.22 3.40 6.72
C GLN A 57 -21.04 2.14 7.01
N GLU A 58 -21.94 2.26 7.98
CA GLU A 58 -22.81 1.18 8.46
C GLU A 58 -23.75 0.72 7.34
N GLY A 59 -23.62 -0.55 6.95
CA GLY A 59 -24.75 -1.28 6.40
C GLY A 59 -25.10 -2.44 7.30
N SER A 60 -26.27 -3.02 7.05
CA SER A 60 -26.96 -4.01 7.86
C SER A 60 -26.21 -5.35 8.08
N GLY A 61 -25.00 -5.53 7.53
CA GLY A 61 -24.12 -6.68 7.78
C GLY A 61 -22.81 -6.28 8.47
N ARG A 62 -22.02 -7.27 8.90
CA ARG A 62 -20.62 -7.08 9.36
C ARG A 62 -19.75 -6.71 8.16
N GLN A 63 -19.91 -5.48 7.69
CA GLN A 63 -19.17 -4.89 6.58
C GLN A 63 -18.35 -3.70 7.04
N VAL A 64 -17.23 -3.49 6.35
CA VAL A 64 -16.33 -2.37 6.51
C VAL A 64 -15.90 -1.86 5.15
N ARG A 65 -15.76 -0.54 5.03
CA ARG A 65 -15.15 0.13 3.89
C ARG A 65 -13.87 0.82 4.36
N LEU A 66 -12.79 0.65 3.61
CA LEU A 66 -11.51 1.30 3.85
C LEU A 66 -11.13 2.08 2.60
N ALA A 67 -11.00 3.39 2.71
CA ALA A 67 -10.55 4.24 1.61
C ALA A 67 -9.03 4.08 1.44
N ALA A 68 -8.57 4.08 0.19
CA ALA A 68 -7.16 4.14 -0.11
C ALA A 68 -6.57 5.50 0.30
N ASP A 69 -5.30 5.50 0.68
CA ASP A 69 -4.52 6.70 0.88
C ASP A 69 -4.13 7.36 -0.45
N ARG A 70 -3.31 8.42 -0.40
CA ARG A 70 -2.83 9.12 -1.60
C ARG A 70 -1.91 8.27 -2.49
N ALA A 71 -1.30 7.23 -1.94
CA ALA A 71 -0.45 6.28 -2.66
C ALA A 71 -1.26 5.09 -3.22
N GLY A 72 -2.54 4.99 -2.89
CA GLY A 72 -3.41 3.88 -3.31
C GLY A 72 -3.38 2.68 -2.34
N HIS A 73 -2.75 2.81 -1.18
CA HIS A 73 -2.69 1.76 -0.17
C HIS A 73 -3.88 1.80 0.76
N PHE A 74 -4.33 0.63 1.20
CA PHE A 74 -5.41 0.49 2.17
C PHE A 74 -4.83 0.33 3.57
N SER A 75 -4.52 1.45 4.21
CA SER A 75 -3.97 1.47 5.55
C SER A 75 -4.99 1.96 6.58
N GLY A 76 -4.86 1.50 7.81
CA GLY A 76 -5.77 1.91 8.88
C GLY A 76 -5.36 1.38 10.24
N GLU A 77 -6.17 1.75 11.24
CA GLU A 77 -6.07 1.19 12.57
C GLU A 77 -6.89 -0.10 12.66
N PHE A 78 -6.21 -1.18 13.02
CA PHE A 78 -6.78 -2.51 13.21
C PHE A 78 -6.66 -2.94 14.68
N ARG A 79 -7.39 -3.99 15.05
CA ARG A 79 -7.36 -4.59 16.38
C ARG A 79 -6.82 -6.01 16.31
N LEU A 80 -5.64 -6.23 16.87
CA LEU A 80 -5.01 -7.55 16.98
C LEU A 80 -4.93 -7.91 18.46
N ASN A 81 -5.53 -9.03 18.85
CA ASN A 81 -5.68 -9.44 20.25
C ASN A 81 -6.20 -8.30 21.15
N GLY A 82 -7.15 -7.51 20.65
CA GLY A 82 -7.73 -6.35 21.35
C GLY A 82 -6.90 -5.06 21.34
N HIS A 83 -5.65 -5.10 20.87
CA HIS A 83 -4.75 -3.94 20.83
C HIS A 83 -4.84 -3.19 19.52
N ARG A 84 -4.81 -1.85 19.57
CA ARG A 84 -4.78 -0.99 18.38
C ARG A 84 -3.40 -1.04 17.70
N VAL A 85 -3.41 -1.38 16.42
CA VAL A 85 -2.23 -1.56 15.58
C VAL A 85 -2.47 -0.86 14.25
N GLU A 86 -1.56 0.03 13.85
CA GLU A 86 -1.53 0.55 12.48
C GLU A 86 -0.99 -0.53 11.55
N GLY A 87 -1.64 -0.68 10.40
CA GLY A 87 -1.19 -1.60 9.37
C GLY A 87 -1.84 -1.34 8.03
N MET A 88 -1.46 -2.17 7.07
CA MET A 88 -1.88 -2.08 5.69
C MET A 88 -2.44 -3.41 5.20
N ILE A 89 -3.47 -3.37 4.35
CA ILE A 89 -3.91 -4.53 3.59
C ILE A 89 -2.92 -4.76 2.44
N ASP A 90 -2.31 -5.93 2.40
CA ASP A 90 -1.31 -6.29 1.39
C ASP A 90 -1.70 -7.61 0.70
N THR A 91 -2.16 -7.51 -0.55
CA THR A 91 -2.50 -8.68 -1.37
C THR A 91 -1.28 -9.45 -1.86
N GLY A 92 -0.08 -8.86 -1.79
CA GLY A 92 1.19 -9.53 -2.06
C GLY A 92 1.67 -10.41 -0.91
N ALA A 93 1.16 -10.18 0.30
CA ALA A 93 1.46 -11.01 1.47
C ALA A 93 0.51 -12.22 1.53
N THR A 94 1.06 -13.43 1.48
CA THR A 94 0.26 -14.66 1.64
C THR A 94 -0.33 -14.79 3.05
N VAL A 95 0.41 -14.34 4.06
CA VAL A 95 0.04 -14.42 5.48
C VAL A 95 0.17 -13.05 6.16
N VAL A 96 -0.52 -12.85 7.27
CA VAL A 96 -0.31 -11.66 8.12
C VAL A 96 1.15 -11.61 8.58
N ALA A 97 1.75 -10.42 8.51
CA ALA A 97 3.13 -10.21 8.92
C ALA A 97 3.21 -9.11 9.98
N LEU A 98 3.95 -9.40 11.06
CA LEU A 98 4.18 -8.52 12.20
C LEU A 98 5.68 -8.31 12.36
N ASN A 99 6.05 -7.10 12.76
CA ASN A 99 7.38 -6.86 13.30
C ASN A 99 7.42 -7.24 14.79
N ARG A 100 8.62 -7.51 15.32
CA ARG A 100 8.80 -7.96 16.72
C ARG A 100 8.21 -6.97 17.72
N SER A 101 8.37 -5.68 17.47
CA SER A 101 7.83 -4.62 18.35
C SER A 101 6.31 -4.69 18.44
N THR A 102 5.60 -4.87 17.31
CA THR A 102 4.15 -5.02 17.30
C THR A 102 3.70 -6.35 17.90
N ALA A 103 4.36 -7.46 17.56
CA ALA A 103 4.03 -8.77 18.13
C ALA A 103 4.05 -8.72 19.67
N ARG A 104 5.09 -8.12 20.27
CA ARG A 104 5.18 -7.96 21.73
C ARG A 104 4.05 -7.11 22.29
N ARG A 105 3.69 -6.01 21.61
CA ARG A 105 2.58 -5.13 22.03
C ARG A 105 1.23 -5.84 22.07
N ILE A 106 1.03 -6.87 21.25
CA ILE A 106 -0.21 -7.64 21.20
C ILE A 106 -0.14 -8.95 22.00
N GLY A 107 0.90 -9.12 22.84
CA GLY A 107 1.07 -10.28 23.72
C GLY A 107 1.77 -11.48 23.09
N ILE A 108 2.34 -11.35 21.88
CA ILE A 108 3.03 -12.43 21.17
C ILE A 108 4.55 -12.21 21.25
N SER A 109 5.28 -13.15 21.86
CA SER A 109 6.73 -13.06 22.03
C SER A 109 7.42 -14.39 21.70
N PRO A 110 7.67 -14.68 20.41
CA PRO A 110 8.40 -15.89 20.02
C PRO A 110 9.84 -15.84 20.54
N ALA A 111 10.38 -17.00 20.90
CA ALA A 111 11.77 -17.12 21.30
C ALA A 111 12.70 -16.94 20.09
N GLN A 112 13.94 -16.56 20.33
CA GLN A 112 14.93 -16.37 19.24
C GLN A 112 15.12 -17.64 18.40
N MET A 113 14.94 -18.82 19.00
CA MET A 113 15.04 -20.11 18.32
C MET A 113 13.87 -20.41 17.37
N ASP A 114 12.73 -19.71 17.51
CA ASP A 114 11.53 -19.96 16.70
C ASP A 114 11.60 -19.33 15.30
N PHE A 115 12.59 -18.46 15.07
CA PHE A 115 12.79 -17.74 13.80
C PHE A 115 13.37 -18.64 12.70
N VAL A 116 12.87 -19.86 12.53
CA VAL A 116 13.42 -20.86 11.60
C VAL A 116 12.90 -20.73 10.18
N GLN A 117 11.78 -20.02 9.97
CA GLN A 117 11.19 -19.87 8.65
C GLN A 117 11.94 -18.83 7.83
N LYS A 118 11.99 -19.04 6.52
CA LYS A 118 12.50 -18.05 5.55
C LYS A 118 11.32 -17.50 4.77
N VAL A 119 11.20 -16.18 4.75
CA VAL A 119 10.15 -15.46 4.02
C VAL A 119 10.83 -14.58 2.99
N ASP A 120 10.32 -14.61 1.77
CA ASP A 120 10.75 -13.70 0.72
C ASP A 120 9.99 -12.38 0.87
N THR A 121 10.71 -11.27 0.94
CA THR A 121 10.15 -9.94 1.17
C THR A 121 10.66 -8.99 0.10
N ALA A 122 10.07 -7.79 0.01
CA ALA A 122 10.57 -6.74 -0.88
C ALA A 122 12.04 -6.37 -0.61
N ASN A 123 12.52 -6.57 0.63
CA ASN A 123 13.90 -6.30 1.04
C ASN A 123 14.81 -7.53 0.94
N GLY A 124 14.32 -8.63 0.34
CA GLY A 124 15.00 -9.91 0.22
C GLY A 124 14.58 -10.94 1.28
N LEU A 125 15.38 -11.99 1.43
CA LEU A 125 15.13 -13.08 2.36
C LEU A 125 15.25 -12.64 3.83
N ALA A 126 14.18 -12.84 4.60
CA ALA A 126 14.14 -12.59 6.03
C ALA A 126 13.86 -13.87 6.83
N ARG A 127 14.32 -13.92 8.08
CA ARG A 127 13.94 -14.97 9.02
C ARG A 127 12.65 -14.59 9.73
N ALA A 128 11.78 -15.56 9.95
CA ALA A 128 10.51 -15.35 10.61
C ALA A 128 10.15 -16.47 11.59
N ALA A 129 9.40 -16.12 12.62
CA ALA A 129 8.75 -17.06 13.53
C ALA A 129 7.26 -17.18 13.18
N LEU A 130 6.74 -18.41 13.12
CA LEU A 130 5.31 -18.65 12.91
C LEU A 130 4.57 -18.49 14.24
N VAL A 131 3.49 -17.72 14.23
CA VAL A 131 2.66 -17.45 15.40
C VAL A 131 1.18 -17.47 15.01
N THR A 132 0.29 -17.42 16.01
CA THR A 132 -1.14 -17.25 15.82
C THR A 132 -1.61 -15.98 16.52
N ILE A 133 -2.40 -15.18 15.82
CA ILE A 133 -3.15 -14.06 16.39
C ILE A 133 -4.53 -14.60 16.75
N ASP A 134 -4.88 -14.58 18.02
CA ASP A 134 -6.15 -15.11 18.54
C ASP A 134 -7.35 -14.43 17.88
N ARG A 135 -7.29 -13.11 17.70
CA ARG A 135 -8.34 -12.35 17.02
C ARG A 135 -7.78 -11.16 16.25
N LEU A 136 -8.08 -11.11 14.95
CA LEU A 136 -7.82 -9.98 14.07
C LEU A 136 -9.14 -9.31 13.68
N GLN A 137 -9.28 -8.03 14.00
CA GLN A 137 -10.48 -7.25 13.75
C GLN A 137 -10.17 -5.97 12.98
N ILE A 138 -10.96 -5.73 11.93
CA ILE A 138 -10.96 -4.49 11.15
C ILE A 138 -12.38 -3.96 11.18
N GLY A 139 -12.62 -2.84 11.86
CA GLY A 139 -13.97 -2.33 12.14
C GLY A 139 -14.89 -3.42 12.73
N ARG A 140 -15.94 -3.81 12.01
CA ARG A 140 -16.93 -4.82 12.44
C ARG A 140 -16.63 -6.25 11.93
N VAL A 141 -15.65 -6.39 11.05
CA VAL A 141 -15.18 -7.66 10.51
C VAL A 141 -14.11 -8.21 11.44
N SER A 142 -14.23 -9.48 11.83
CA SER A 142 -13.24 -10.14 12.67
C SER A 142 -13.04 -11.59 12.27
N VAL A 143 -11.80 -12.05 12.36
CA VAL A 143 -11.38 -13.42 12.10
C VAL A 143 -10.56 -13.89 13.30
N ASP A 144 -10.90 -15.06 13.83
CA ASP A 144 -10.19 -15.69 14.95
C ASP A 144 -9.12 -16.67 14.43
N ASP A 145 -8.11 -16.97 15.24
CA ASP A 145 -7.06 -17.95 14.95
C ASP A 145 -6.34 -17.68 13.61
N VAL A 146 -5.80 -16.47 13.45
CA VAL A 146 -5.12 -16.05 12.21
C VAL A 146 -3.64 -16.37 12.31
N GLN A 147 -3.15 -17.25 11.43
CA GLN A 147 -1.71 -17.50 11.30
C GLN A 147 -0.99 -16.22 10.87
N ALA A 148 0.16 -15.96 11.49
CA ALA A 148 0.99 -14.82 11.16
C ALA A 148 2.47 -15.19 11.26
N VAL A 149 3.31 -14.36 10.64
CA VAL A 149 4.75 -14.44 10.79
C VAL A 149 5.26 -13.22 11.54
N VAL A 150 6.20 -13.42 12.45
CA VAL A 150 6.93 -12.35 13.14
C VAL A 150 8.31 -12.25 12.53
N MET A 151 8.69 -11.05 12.10
CA MET A 151 10.01 -10.74 11.54
C MET A 151 10.73 -9.68 12.39
N ASP A 152 12.05 -9.57 12.21
CA ASP A 152 12.84 -8.50 12.82
C ASP A 152 12.33 -7.12 12.38
N ASP A 153 12.40 -6.12 13.28
CA ASP A 153 11.93 -4.76 13.00
C ASP A 153 12.70 -4.09 11.83
N SER A 154 13.92 -4.57 11.52
CA SER A 154 14.70 -4.12 10.35
C SER A 154 14.23 -4.72 9.03
N ALA A 155 13.50 -5.84 9.07
CA ALA A 155 13.01 -6.53 7.87
C ALA A 155 11.58 -6.09 7.50
N LEU A 156 10.79 -5.63 8.48
CA LEU A 156 9.41 -5.21 8.30
C LEU A 156 9.10 -3.96 9.14
N SER A 157 8.73 -2.88 8.45
CA SER A 157 8.46 -1.58 9.08
C SER A 157 7.05 -1.46 9.66
N GLU A 158 6.06 -2.10 9.04
CA GLU A 158 4.65 -1.99 9.41
C GLU A 158 3.92 -3.34 9.41
N THR A 159 2.75 -3.41 10.04
CA THR A 159 1.94 -4.64 10.03
C THR A 159 1.26 -4.80 8.67
N LEU A 160 1.39 -6.00 8.08
CA LEU A 160 0.75 -6.33 6.81
C LEU A 160 -0.35 -7.36 7.03
N ILE A 161 -1.55 -7.05 6.54
CA ILE A 161 -2.71 -7.96 6.57
C ILE A 161 -2.76 -8.69 5.24
N GLY A 162 -2.35 -9.95 5.27
CA GLY A 162 -2.24 -10.77 4.08
C GLY A 162 -3.53 -11.45 3.64
N MET A 163 -3.39 -12.22 2.57
CA MET A 163 -4.46 -12.95 1.92
C MET A 163 -5.12 -14.02 2.81
N ASN A 164 -4.41 -14.58 3.78
CA ASN A 164 -4.98 -15.58 4.70
C ASN A 164 -6.05 -15.00 5.65
N PHE A 165 -6.08 -13.68 5.86
CA PHE A 165 -7.20 -13.00 6.51
C PHE A 165 -8.33 -12.72 5.51
N LEU A 166 -8.00 -12.11 4.36
CA LEU A 166 -8.99 -11.68 3.36
C LEU A 166 -9.79 -12.85 2.77
N SER A 167 -9.14 -14.00 2.56
CA SER A 167 -9.77 -15.20 2.00
C SER A 167 -10.78 -15.86 2.94
N ARG A 168 -10.74 -15.53 4.23
CA ARG A 168 -11.69 -16.03 5.24
C ARG A 168 -12.95 -15.17 5.35
N LEU A 169 -12.99 -14.05 4.64
CA LEU A 169 -14.17 -13.19 4.56
C LEU A 169 -15.15 -13.75 3.53
N GLY A 170 -16.45 -13.55 3.75
CA GLY A 170 -17.45 -13.90 2.74
C GLY A 170 -17.26 -13.13 1.42
N ARG A 171 -16.72 -11.90 1.49
CA ARG A 171 -16.36 -11.09 0.31
C ARG A 171 -15.33 -10.02 0.65
N TYR A 172 -14.40 -9.78 -0.26
CA TYR A 172 -13.64 -8.53 -0.31
C TYR A 172 -13.61 -8.02 -1.76
N GLN A 173 -13.68 -6.71 -1.95
CA GLN A 173 -13.70 -6.09 -3.28
C GLN A 173 -13.08 -4.70 -3.22
N VAL A 174 -12.23 -4.39 -4.19
CA VAL A 174 -11.71 -3.03 -4.40
C VAL A 174 -12.48 -2.38 -5.54
N GLU A 175 -13.09 -1.23 -5.28
CA GLU A 175 -13.82 -0.44 -6.27
C GLU A 175 -13.68 1.06 -5.96
N ASN A 176 -13.37 1.88 -6.98
CA ASN A 176 -13.28 3.33 -6.86
C ASN A 176 -12.41 3.81 -5.69
N GLY A 177 -11.25 3.19 -5.48
CA GLY A 177 -10.33 3.54 -4.40
C GLY A 177 -10.84 3.15 -3.00
N THR A 178 -11.83 2.26 -2.89
CA THR A 178 -12.37 1.77 -1.63
C THR A 178 -12.31 0.25 -1.58
N LEU A 179 -11.76 -0.30 -0.51
CA LEU A 179 -11.83 -1.70 -0.18
C LEU A 179 -13.09 -1.97 0.66
N LEU A 180 -14.00 -2.76 0.13
CA LEU A 180 -15.12 -3.35 0.85
C LEU A 180 -14.70 -4.71 1.40
N MET A 181 -15.00 -4.95 2.68
CA MET A 181 -14.86 -6.23 3.37
C MET A 181 -16.21 -6.62 3.97
N VAL A 182 -16.63 -7.87 3.75
CA VAL A 182 -17.88 -8.42 4.25
C VAL A 182 -17.57 -9.77 4.90
N GLN A 183 -17.93 -9.91 6.17
CA GLN A 183 -17.83 -11.17 6.90
C GLN A 183 -19.02 -12.07 6.61
#